data_AF-A0A1G5Q2W9-F1
#
_entry.id   AF-A0A1G5Q2W9-F1
#
_cell.length_a   1.000
_cell.length_b   1.000
_cell.length_c   1.000
_cell.angle_alpha   90.00
_cell.angle_beta   90.00
_cell.angle_gamma   90.00
#
_symmetry.space_group_name_H-M   'P 1'
#
loop_
_entity.id
_entity.type
_entity.pdbx_description
1 polymer ?
#
loop_
_entity_poly.entity_id
_entity_poly.type
_entity_poly.pdbx_seq_one_letter_code
_entity_poly.pdbx_strand_id
1 'polypeptide(L)'
;MQEKAIQRLENQLDGWEHRINELEAELDRIGPRTRSRYFRDVQELKERRDAAKSRLSQLRLKQAESWEEENLQAGIIRVFDDIGCRVNRLVSKVSRTH
;
A
#
# COMPACT_ATOMS: atom_id res chain seq x y z
N MET A 1 8.34 14.07 17.25
CA MET A 1 7.03 13.41 16.98
C MET A 1 6.87 12.97 15.53
N GLN A 2 7.46 13.71 14.57
CA GLN A 2 7.33 13.47 13.14
C GLN A 2 8.01 12.16 12.68
N GLU A 3 9.15 11.80 13.26
CA GLU A 3 9.85 10.54 12.96
C GLU A 3 9.02 9.29 13.31
N LYS A 4 8.30 9.31 14.45
CA LYS A 4 7.35 8.24 14.81
C LYS A 4 6.15 8.16 13.86
N ALA A 5 5.77 9.26 13.21
CA ALA A 5 4.71 9.26 12.20
C ALA A 5 5.20 8.64 10.89
N ILE A 6 6.40 9.05 10.41
CA ILE A 6 7.04 8.40 9.26
C ILE A 6 7.20 6.91 9.51
N GLN A 7 7.80 6.52 10.64
CA GLN A 7 8.09 5.11 10.92
C GLN A 7 6.82 4.26 10.92
N ARG A 8 5.69 4.79 11.41
CA ARG A 8 4.40 4.11 11.34
C ARG A 8 3.91 3.93 9.90
N LEU A 9 4.10 4.92 9.05
CA LEU A 9 3.76 4.84 7.63
C LEU A 9 4.71 3.88 6.89
N GLU A 10 6.01 3.88 7.19
CA GLU A 10 6.97 2.90 6.66
C GLU A 10 6.55 1.47 7.03
N ASN A 11 6.19 1.23 8.29
CA ASN A 11 5.71 -0.08 8.73
C ASN A 11 4.39 -0.49 8.06
N GLN A 12 3.50 0.47 7.74
CA GLN A 12 2.27 0.18 6.99
C GLN A 12 2.57 -0.21 5.53
N LEU A 13 3.51 0.48 4.88
CA LEU A 13 3.95 0.14 3.52
C LEU A 13 4.54 -1.27 3.46
N ASP A 14 5.35 -1.63 4.46
CA ASP A 14 5.94 -2.95 4.60
C ASP A 14 4.85 -4.03 4.80
N GLY A 15 3.87 -3.74 5.67
CA GLY A 15 2.71 -4.62 5.87
C GLY A 15 1.86 -4.83 4.62
N TRP A 16 1.73 -3.81 3.75
CA TRP A 16 1.05 -3.99 2.47
C TRP A 16 1.90 -4.74 1.45
N GLU A 17 3.22 -4.53 1.41
CA GLU A 17 4.11 -5.33 0.59
C GLU A 17 3.98 -6.81 0.93
N HIS A 18 4.00 -7.14 2.23
CA HIS A 18 3.80 -8.49 2.70
C HIS A 18 2.45 -9.08 2.24
N ARG A 19 1.34 -8.35 2.43
CA ARG A 19 -0.01 -8.81 2.00
C ARG A 19 -0.13 -8.94 0.48
N ILE A 20 0.51 -8.07 -0.29
CA ILE A 20 0.53 -8.14 -1.75
C ILE A 20 1.32 -9.38 -2.21
N ASN A 21 2.46 -9.66 -1.57
CA ASN A 21 3.25 -10.86 -1.87
C ASN A 21 2.49 -12.14 -1.50
N GLU A 22 1.78 -12.16 -0.36
CA GLU A 22 0.90 -13.28 0.01
C GLU A 22 -0.22 -13.48 -1.01
N LEU A 23 -0.87 -12.39 -1.45
CA LEU A 23 -1.87 -12.42 -2.51
C LEU A 23 -1.31 -12.99 -3.81
N GLU A 24 -0.12 -12.57 -4.24
CA GLU A 24 0.51 -13.12 -5.44
C GLU A 24 0.80 -14.60 -5.32
N ALA A 25 1.31 -15.05 -4.17
CA ALA A 25 1.56 -16.46 -3.91
C ALA A 25 0.26 -17.29 -3.89
N GLU A 26 -0.81 -16.74 -3.29
CA GLU A 26 -2.14 -17.38 -3.29
C GLU A 26 -2.72 -17.45 -4.71
N LEU A 27 -2.60 -16.37 -5.49
CA LEU A 27 -3.03 -16.35 -6.89
C LEU A 27 -2.26 -17.35 -7.76
N ASP A 28 -0.95 -17.52 -7.52
CA ASP A 28 -0.12 -18.50 -8.20
C ASP A 28 -0.53 -19.94 -7.83
N ARG A 29 -0.87 -20.19 -6.56
CA ARG A 29 -1.42 -21.47 -6.08
C ARG A 29 -2.79 -21.82 -6.66
N ILE A 30 -3.70 -20.85 -6.76
CA ILE A 30 -5.05 -21.07 -7.31
C ILE A 30 -4.99 -21.37 -8.82
N GLY A 31 -4.04 -20.75 -9.52
CA GLY A 31 -3.73 -21.07 -10.91
C GLY A 31 -3.83 -19.87 -11.88
N PRO A 32 -3.38 -20.07 -13.14
CA PRO A 32 -3.10 -18.99 -14.08
C PRO A 32 -4.32 -18.17 -14.48
N ARG A 33 -5.52 -18.76 -14.48
CA ARG A 33 -6.77 -18.07 -14.82
C ARG A 33 -7.14 -17.02 -13.77
N THR A 34 -7.01 -17.37 -12.49
CA THR A 34 -7.28 -16.48 -11.36
C THR A 34 -6.18 -15.43 -11.25
N ARG A 35 -4.92 -15.83 -11.40
CA ARG A 35 -3.78 -14.91 -11.51
C ARG A 35 -4.01 -13.85 -12.58
N SER A 36 -4.37 -14.24 -13.81
CA SER A 36 -4.60 -13.29 -14.90
C SER A 36 -5.78 -12.35 -14.63
N ARG A 37 -6.81 -12.79 -13.88
CA ARG A 37 -7.96 -11.97 -13.51
C ARG A 37 -7.58 -10.86 -12.53
N TYR A 38 -6.77 -11.19 -11.53
CA TYR A 38 -6.37 -10.26 -10.46
C TYR A 38 -5.01 -9.60 -10.70
N PHE A 39 -4.28 -9.98 -11.75
CA PHE A 39 -2.97 -9.44 -12.09
C PHE A 39 -2.99 -7.92 -12.18
N ARG A 40 -4.00 -7.35 -12.87
CA ARG A 40 -4.15 -5.89 -12.99
C ARG A 40 -4.36 -5.23 -11.63
N ASP A 41 -5.22 -5.79 -10.80
CA ASP A 41 -5.51 -5.28 -9.46
C ASP A 41 -4.24 -5.29 -8.56
N VAL A 42 -3.44 -6.37 -8.64
CA VAL A 42 -2.17 -6.51 -7.91
C VAL A 42 -1.13 -5.51 -8.42
N GLN A 43 -1.02 -5.32 -9.73
CA GLN A 43 -0.10 -4.32 -10.31
C GLN A 43 -0.49 -2.91 -9.87
N GLU A 44 -1.77 -2.55 -9.91
CA GLU A 44 -2.23 -1.24 -9.44
C GLU A 44 -1.92 -1.01 -7.96
N LEU A 45 -2.06 -2.06 -7.13
CA LEU A 45 -1.66 -2.00 -5.72
C LEU A 45 -0.16 -1.73 -5.54
N LYS A 46 0.70 -2.41 -6.32
CA LYS A 46 2.14 -2.18 -6.31
C LYS A 46 2.50 -0.76 -6.71
N GLU A 47 1.93 -0.27 -7.81
CA GLU A 47 2.14 1.10 -8.29
C GLU A 47 1.73 2.15 -7.24
N ARG A 48 0.57 1.97 -6.60
CA ARG A 48 0.10 2.88 -5.52
C ARG A 48 1.01 2.83 -4.30
N ARG A 49 1.45 1.63 -3.90
CA ARG A 49 2.41 1.45 -2.81
C ARG A 49 3.72 2.17 -3.12
N ASP A 50 4.27 2.01 -4.32
CA ASP A 50 5.49 2.67 -4.75
C ASP A 50 5.32 4.20 -4.83
N ALA A 51 4.17 4.69 -5.28
CA ALA A 51 3.84 6.11 -5.23
C ALA A 51 3.77 6.64 -3.79
N ALA A 52 3.19 5.88 -2.86
CA ALA A 52 3.14 6.22 -1.45
C ALA A 52 4.52 6.22 -0.79
N LYS A 53 5.38 5.24 -1.13
CA LYS A 53 6.78 5.18 -0.70
C LYS A 53 7.57 6.37 -1.21
N SER A 54 7.43 6.71 -2.49
CA SER A 54 8.09 7.89 -3.09
C SER A 54 7.62 9.19 -2.43
N ARG A 55 6.32 9.35 -2.18
CA ARG A 55 5.78 10.48 -1.41
C ARG A 55 6.39 10.55 -0.02
N LEU A 56 6.45 9.42 0.70
CA LEU A 56 7.02 9.36 2.05
C LEU A 56 8.51 9.71 2.06
N SER A 57 9.29 9.24 1.09
CA SER A 57 10.70 9.63 0.92
C SER A 57 10.85 11.12 0.61
N GLN A 58 10.02 11.68 -0.29
CA GLN A 58 10.02 13.11 -0.56
C GLN A 58 9.67 13.93 0.68
N LEU A 59 8.73 13.44 1.49
CA LEU A 59 8.36 14.07 2.75
C LEU A 59 9.47 13.98 3.78
N ARG A 60 10.19 12.87 3.86
CA ARG A 60 11.36 12.72 4.72
C ARG A 60 12.50 13.68 4.32
N LEU A 61 12.64 13.95 3.02
CA LEU A 61 13.57 14.97 2.50
C LEU A 61 13.09 16.40 2.79
N LYS A 62 11.79 16.67 2.61
CA LYS A 62 11.16 17.98 2.92
C LYS A 62 10.91 18.22 4.41
N GLN A 63 10.98 17.18 5.25
CA GLN A 63 10.75 17.23 6.69
C GLN A 63 11.75 18.12 7.43
N ALA A 64 12.86 18.49 6.80
CA ALA A 64 13.73 19.54 7.30
C ALA A 64 13.00 20.89 7.46
N GLU A 65 11.85 21.11 6.80
CA GLU A 65 11.21 22.43 6.72
C GLU A 65 9.76 22.50 7.26
N SER A 66 8.86 21.53 7.02
CA SER A 66 7.51 21.57 7.61
C SER A 66 6.68 20.29 7.47
N TRP A 67 6.44 19.57 8.57
CA TRP A 67 5.49 18.44 8.65
C TRP A 67 4.15 18.86 9.29
N GLU A 68 4.07 20.09 9.81
CA GLU A 68 2.89 20.61 10.50
C GLU A 68 1.79 21.10 9.54
N GLU A 69 2.01 21.01 8.22
CA GLU A 69 0.94 21.19 7.26
C GLU A 69 -0.08 20.05 7.38
N GLU A 70 -1.20 20.34 8.04
CA GLU A 70 -2.34 19.44 8.21
C GLU A 70 -2.82 18.84 6.86
N ASN A 71 -2.73 19.62 5.78
CA ASN A 71 -3.05 19.18 4.42
C ASN A 71 -2.12 18.07 3.90
N LEU A 72 -0.84 18.16 4.23
CA LEU A 72 0.19 17.20 3.82
C LEU A 72 -0.04 15.86 4.52
N GLN A 73 -0.25 15.91 5.84
CA GLN A 73 -0.57 14.73 6.65
C GLN A 73 -1.87 14.08 6.21
N ALA A 74 -2.95 14.86 6.00
CA ALA A 74 -4.22 14.34 5.51
C ALA A 74 -4.09 13.70 4.12
N GLY A 75 -3.29 14.29 3.23
CA GLY A 75 -3.03 13.75 1.89
C GLY A 75 -2.34 12.38 1.92
N ILE A 76 -1.35 12.21 2.80
CA ILE A 76 -0.66 10.92 2.99
C ILE A 76 -1.62 9.90 3.60
N ILE A 77 -2.31 10.26 4.69
CA ILE A 77 -3.24 9.35 5.37
C ILE A 77 -4.31 8.86 4.42
N ARG A 78 -4.86 9.72 3.54
CA ARG A 78 -5.84 9.30 2.52
C ARG A 78 -5.27 8.32 1.49
N VAL A 79 -4.05 8.55 1.00
CA VAL A 79 -3.40 7.60 0.08
C VAL A 79 -3.21 6.25 0.77
N PHE A 80 -2.78 6.30 2.03
CA PHE A 80 -2.53 5.12 2.82
C PHE A 80 -3.84 4.33 3.10
N ASP A 81 -4.91 5.02 3.49
CA ASP A 81 -6.23 4.43 3.72
C ASP A 81 -6.80 3.77 2.45
N ASP A 82 -6.66 4.41 1.28
CA ASP A 82 -7.08 3.85 -0.01
C ASP A 82 -6.33 2.55 -0.36
N ILE A 83 -5.01 2.52 -0.15
CA ILE A 83 -4.21 1.30 -0.36
C ILE A 83 -4.69 0.19 0.57
N GLY A 84 -4.86 0.48 1.86
CA GLY A 84 -5.35 -0.48 2.85
C GLY A 84 -6.72 -1.05 2.47
N CYS A 85 -7.67 -0.19 2.06
CA CYS A 85 -8.99 -0.60 1.63
C CYS A 85 -8.95 -1.52 0.40
N ARG A 86 -8.08 -1.21 -0.58
CA ARG A 86 -7.93 -2.01 -1.80
C ARG A 86 -7.28 -3.35 -1.54
N VAL A 87 -6.20 -3.39 -0.75
CA VAL A 87 -5.57 -4.64 -0.31
C VAL A 87 -6.60 -5.51 0.38
N ASN A 88 -7.34 -4.95 1.35
CA ASN A 88 -8.35 -5.72 2.09
C ASN A 88 -9.48 -6.25 1.19
N ARG A 89 -9.92 -5.43 0.22
CA ARG A 89 -10.92 -5.83 -0.77
C ARG A 89 -10.39 -6.94 -1.68
N LEU A 90 -9.13 -6.90 -2.09
CA LEU A 90 -8.50 -7.94 -2.90
C LEU A 90 -8.36 -9.24 -2.13
N VAL A 91 -7.81 -9.20 -0.91
CA VAL A 91 -7.76 -10.36 -0.01
C VAL A 91 -9.15 -10.96 0.13
N SER A 92 -10.16 -10.15 0.48
CA SER A 92 -11.54 -10.61 0.63
C SER A 92 -12.14 -11.21 -0.65
N LYS A 93 -11.72 -10.74 -1.84
CA LYS A 93 -12.17 -11.30 -3.12
C LYS A 93 -11.49 -12.63 -3.40
N VAL A 94 -10.16 -12.72 -3.24
CA VAL A 94 -9.40 -13.95 -3.52
C VAL A 94 -9.82 -15.06 -2.56
N SER A 95 -9.88 -14.78 -1.25
CA SER A 95 -10.32 -15.76 -0.23
C SER A 95 -11.78 -16.20 -0.35
N ARG A 96 -12.61 -15.50 -1.12
CA ARG A 96 -14.01 -15.88 -1.41
C ARG A 96 -14.16 -16.62 -2.73
N THR A 97 -13.11 -16.61 -3.56
CA THR A 97 -13.05 -17.34 -4.83
C THR A 97 -12.47 -18.74 -4.64
N HIS A 98 -11.88 -19.02 -3.48
CA HIS A 98 -11.36 -20.31 -3.02
C HIS A 98 -12.22 -20.84 -1.87
#